data_AF-A0A9Q2UGM4-F1
#
_entry.id   AF-A0A9Q2UGM4-F1
#
_cell.length_a   1.000
_cell.length_b   1.000
_cell.length_c   1.000
_cell.angle_alpha   90.00
_cell.angle_beta   90.00
_cell.angle_gamma   90.00
#
_symmetry.space_group_name_H-M   'P 1'
#
loop_
_entity.id
_entity.type
_entity.pdbx_description
1 polymer ?
#
loop_
_entity_poly.entity_id
_entity_poly.type
_entity_poly.pdbx_seq_one_letter_code
_entity_poly.pdbx_strand_id
1 'polypeptide(L)'
;MQNEIQFLLNEDVVKINNIDPNTTVLKYLRDLKNLRGTKEGCASGDCGACTAVTVEIVKGRLVYRSINTCIMFLYSLHGKQLITVEHLKKNNKLHPVQRSMIDHNGSQCGFCTPGFIMSMFSMFKNREQTS
;
A
#
# COMPACT_ATOMS: atom_id res chain seq x y z
N MET A 1 9.44 -27.49 -3.29
CA MET A 1 8.77 -26.37 -2.58
C MET A 1 8.39 -25.35 -3.62
N GLN A 2 7.12 -24.99 -3.70
CA GLN A 2 6.61 -24.10 -4.73
C GLN A 2 6.93 -22.65 -4.31
N ASN A 3 8.01 -22.08 -4.84
CA ASN A 3 8.46 -20.70 -4.58
C ASN A 3 7.66 -19.68 -5.42
N GLU A 4 6.34 -19.88 -5.50
CA GLU A 4 5.42 -18.99 -6.22
C GLU A 4 4.62 -18.16 -5.23
N ILE A 5 4.56 -16.85 -5.46
CA ILE A 5 3.60 -15.98 -4.79
C ILE A 5 2.62 -15.37 -5.79
N GLN A 6 1.36 -15.35 -5.40
CA GLN A 6 0.30 -14.71 -6.15
C GLN A 6 -0.48 -13.76 -5.25
N PHE A 7 -0.65 -12.53 -5.70
CA PHE A 7 -1.38 -11.49 -4.97
C PHE A 7 -1.97 -10.48 -5.97
N LEU A 8 -2.85 -9.61 -5.50
CA LEU A 8 -3.32 -8.47 -6.29
C LEU A 8 -2.47 -7.25 -5.97
N LEU A 9 -1.83 -6.64 -6.96
CA LEU A 9 -1.24 -5.31 -6.83
C LEU A 9 -2.23 -4.32 -7.42
N ASN A 10 -2.85 -3.50 -6.57
CA ASN A 10 -3.99 -2.69 -6.93
C ASN A 10 -5.11 -3.59 -7.48
N GLU A 11 -5.44 -3.50 -8.77
CA GLU A 11 -6.42 -4.38 -9.43
C GLU A 11 -5.78 -5.49 -10.27
N ASP A 12 -4.45 -5.49 -10.42
CA ASP A 12 -3.74 -6.41 -11.29
C ASP A 12 -3.28 -7.68 -10.56
N VAL A 13 -3.52 -8.84 -11.16
CA VAL A 13 -2.97 -10.11 -10.66
C VAL A 13 -1.48 -10.16 -10.93
N VAL A 14 -0.70 -10.32 -9.85
CA VAL A 14 0.74 -10.50 -9.89
C VAL A 14 1.07 -11.94 -9.50
N LYS A 15 1.85 -12.61 -10.35
CA LYS A 15 2.46 -13.92 -10.07
C LYS A 15 3.97 -13.80 -10.18
N ILE A 16 4.70 -14.26 -9.16
CA ILE A 16 6.16 -14.17 -9.13
C ILE A 16 6.72 -15.52 -8.69
N ASN A 17 7.70 -16.00 -9.45
CA ASN A 17 8.46 -17.20 -9.16
C ASN A 17 9.89 -16.84 -8.77
N ASN A 18 10.49 -17.59 -7.83
CA ASN A 18 11.91 -17.51 -7.47
C ASN A 18 12.40 -16.10 -7.07
N ILE A 19 11.59 -15.32 -6.34
CA ILE A 19 12.02 -14.04 -5.77
C ILE A 19 12.83 -14.24 -4.49
N ASP A 20 13.85 -13.40 -4.27
CA ASP A 20 14.65 -13.41 -3.04
C ASP A 20 13.72 -13.27 -1.81
N PRO A 21 13.74 -14.21 -0.85
CA PRO A 21 12.95 -14.17 0.38
C PRO A 21 13.09 -12.88 1.19
N ASN A 22 14.24 -12.20 1.09
CA ASN A 22 14.51 -10.96 1.78
C ASN A 22 13.99 -9.72 1.04
N THR A 23 13.35 -9.89 -0.12
CA THR A 23 12.78 -8.77 -0.87
C THR A 23 11.65 -8.14 -0.07
N THR A 24 11.83 -6.88 0.34
CA THR A 24 10.78 -6.10 0.98
C THR A 24 9.74 -5.65 -0.04
N VAL A 25 8.52 -5.39 0.42
CA VAL A 25 7.46 -4.84 -0.43
C VAL A 25 7.89 -3.51 -1.04
N LEU A 26 8.58 -2.66 -0.26
CA LEU A 26 9.05 -1.36 -0.74
C LEU A 26 10.04 -1.50 -1.91
N LYS A 27 11.02 -2.40 -1.78
CA LYS A 27 12.00 -2.69 -2.83
C LYS A 27 11.30 -3.16 -4.11
N TYR A 28 10.37 -4.12 -3.97
CA TYR A 28 9.59 -4.61 -5.10
C TYR A 28 8.82 -3.50 -5.82
N LEU A 29 8.09 -2.66 -5.07
CA LEU A 29 7.30 -1.58 -5.65
C LEU A 29 8.17 -0.58 -6.42
N ARG A 30 9.25 -0.11 -5.80
CA ARG A 30 10.06 1.00 -6.33
C ARG A 30 11.01 0.57 -7.44
N ASP A 31 11.69 -0.55 -7.26
CA ASP A 31 12.81 -0.96 -8.10
C ASP A 31 12.36 -1.89 -9.23
N LEU A 32 11.40 -2.79 -8.94
CA LEU A 32 10.93 -3.79 -9.91
C LEU A 32 9.65 -3.36 -10.63
N LYS A 33 8.75 -2.63 -9.95
CA LYS A 33 7.48 -2.16 -10.54
C LYS A 33 7.46 -0.69 -10.92
N ASN A 34 8.50 0.07 -10.58
CA ASN A 34 8.57 1.52 -10.80
C ASN A 34 7.37 2.31 -10.21
N LEU A 35 6.70 1.75 -9.20
CA LEU A 35 5.68 2.43 -8.40
C LEU A 35 6.37 3.18 -7.26
N ARG A 36 6.69 4.44 -7.53
CA ARG A 36 7.54 5.27 -6.66
C ARG A 36 6.76 6.24 -5.78
N GLY A 37 5.43 6.15 -5.74
CA GLY A 37 4.57 6.92 -4.85
C GLY A 37 4.87 6.59 -3.38
N THR A 38 4.99 5.30 -3.05
CA THR A 38 5.48 4.84 -1.75
C THR A 38 6.97 5.21 -1.56
N LYS A 39 7.31 5.80 -0.41
CA LYS A 39 8.65 6.38 -0.17
C LYS A 39 9.47 5.59 0.83
N GLU A 40 10.78 5.60 0.65
CA GLU A 40 11.74 5.15 1.65
C GLU A 40 12.19 6.33 2.49
N GLY A 41 11.84 6.34 3.78
CA GLY A 41 12.24 7.39 4.72
C GLY A 41 13.27 6.90 5.72
N CYS A 42 12.83 6.09 6.69
CA CYS A 42 13.68 5.61 7.78
C CYS A 42 14.17 4.16 7.62
N ALA A 43 13.54 3.36 6.75
CA ALA A 43 13.78 1.91 6.59
C ALA A 43 13.63 1.03 7.87
N SER A 44 13.22 1.60 9.00
CA SER A 44 13.00 0.90 10.28
C SER A 44 11.52 0.72 10.65
N GLY A 45 10.61 1.31 9.87
CA GLY A 45 9.17 1.28 10.15
C GLY A 45 8.65 2.40 11.05
N ASP A 46 9.42 3.43 11.36
CA ASP A 46 9.00 4.49 12.28
C ASP A 46 8.24 5.64 11.60
N CYS A 47 8.71 6.11 10.43
CA CYS A 47 8.23 7.36 9.84
C CYS A 47 6.88 7.26 9.08
N GLY A 48 6.44 6.06 8.71
CA GLY A 48 5.21 5.84 7.92
C GLY A 48 5.25 6.35 6.46
N ALA A 49 6.35 6.92 5.96
CA ALA A 49 6.43 7.38 4.56
C ALA A 49 6.25 6.25 3.53
N CYS A 50 6.49 5.01 3.96
CA CYS A 50 6.35 3.80 3.18
C CYS A 50 4.98 3.10 3.34
N THR A 51 4.00 3.75 3.97
CA THR A 51 2.70 3.11 4.25
C THR A 51 1.96 2.75 2.97
N ALA A 52 1.48 1.51 2.91
CA ALA A 52 0.53 1.00 1.92
C ALA A 52 -0.57 0.23 2.66
N VAL A 53 -1.59 -0.24 1.94
CA VAL A 53 -2.70 -0.99 2.56
C VAL A 53 -2.79 -2.40 2.00
N THR A 54 -2.88 -3.38 2.88
CA THR A 54 -3.23 -4.75 2.51
C THR A 54 -4.71 -5.00 2.72
N VAL A 55 -5.30 -5.82 1.87
CA VAL A 55 -6.67 -6.32 2.01
C VAL A 55 -6.66 -7.83 1.98
N GLU A 56 -7.34 -8.44 2.94
CA GLU A 56 -7.56 -9.88 2.99
C GLU A 56 -8.99 -10.17 3.46
N ILE A 57 -9.47 -11.39 3.20
CA ILE A 57 -10.78 -11.84 3.66
C ILE A 57 -10.60 -12.51 5.03
N VAL A 58 -11.25 -11.97 6.05
CA VAL A 58 -11.32 -12.55 7.39
C VAL A 58 -12.78 -12.76 7.76
N LYS A 59 -13.19 -14.01 8.01
CA LYS A 59 -14.58 -14.39 8.33
C LYS A 59 -15.60 -13.84 7.32
N GLY A 60 -15.28 -13.93 6.03
CA GLY A 60 -16.14 -13.48 4.93
C GLY A 60 -16.19 -11.96 4.74
N ARG A 61 -15.40 -11.17 5.49
CA ARG A 61 -15.34 -9.71 5.36
C ARG A 61 -13.96 -9.28 4.88
N LEU A 62 -13.91 -8.25 4.04
CA LEU A 62 -12.65 -7.60 3.65
C LEU A 62 -12.08 -6.87 4.87
N VAL A 63 -10.80 -7.04 5.18
CA VAL A 63 -10.12 -6.32 6.26
C VAL A 63 -8.97 -5.51 5.67
N TYR A 64 -8.99 -4.20 5.89
CA TYR A 64 -7.99 -3.27 5.38
C TYR A 64 -6.97 -2.96 6.48
N ARG A 65 -5.68 -3.23 6.25
CA ARG A 65 -4.60 -2.93 7.21
C ARG A 65 -3.51 -2.10 6.58
N SER A 66 -3.18 -0.99 7.21
CA SER A 66 -1.96 -0.24 6.92
C SER A 66 -0.73 -1.07 7.30
N ILE A 67 0.25 -1.11 6.41
CA ILE A 67 1.52 -1.81 6.60
C ILE A 67 2.69 -0.88 6.30
N ASN A 68 3.84 -1.17 6.90
CA ASN A 68 5.08 -0.48 6.59
C ASN A 68 5.89 -1.33 5.61
N THR A 69 5.86 -0.93 4.33
CA THR A 69 6.41 -1.74 3.24
C THR A 69 7.93 -1.91 3.30
N CYS A 70 8.64 -1.05 4.02
CA CYS A 70 10.10 -1.15 4.18
C CYS A 70 10.55 -2.35 5.03
N ILE A 71 9.72 -2.83 5.96
CA ILE A 71 10.04 -3.94 6.87
C ILE A 71 9.19 -5.20 6.61
N MET A 72 8.25 -5.13 5.67
CA MET A 72 7.40 -6.26 5.31
C MET A 72 7.98 -6.99 4.09
N PHE A 73 8.17 -8.31 4.21
CA PHE A 73 8.64 -9.14 3.10
C PHE A 73 7.53 -9.39 2.07
N LEU A 74 7.90 -9.43 0.79
CA LEU A 74 6.96 -9.59 -0.32
C LEU A 74 6.17 -10.91 -0.24
N TYR A 75 6.80 -11.98 0.26
CA TYR A 75 6.16 -13.28 0.43
C TYR A 75 4.90 -13.24 1.32
N SER A 76 4.83 -12.30 2.25
CA SER A 76 3.66 -12.13 3.13
C SER A 76 2.40 -11.62 2.41
N LEU A 77 2.52 -11.21 1.14
CA LEU A 77 1.39 -10.76 0.32
C LEU A 77 0.62 -11.90 -0.35
N HIS A 78 1.13 -13.14 -0.31
CA HIS A 78 0.46 -14.27 -0.97
C HIS A 78 -1.03 -14.35 -0.55
N GLY A 79 -1.93 -14.39 -1.52
CA GLY A 79 -3.38 -14.44 -1.32
C GLY A 79 -4.03 -13.12 -0.88
N LYS A 80 -3.29 -12.01 -0.84
CA LYS A 80 -3.79 -10.69 -0.41
C LYS A 80 -3.86 -9.72 -1.59
N GLN A 81 -4.50 -8.58 -1.35
CA GLN A 81 -4.37 -7.40 -2.20
C GLN A 81 -3.44 -6.38 -1.52
N LEU A 82 -2.55 -5.76 -2.28
CA LEU A 82 -1.75 -4.62 -1.90
C LEU A 82 -2.23 -3.39 -2.68
N ILE A 83 -2.70 -2.37 -1.97
CA ILE A 83 -3.15 -1.10 -2.54
C ILE A 83 -2.10 -0.02 -2.24
N THR A 84 -1.66 0.67 -3.28
CA THR A 84 -0.69 1.77 -3.19
C THR A 84 -1.34 3.13 -3.48
N VAL A 85 -0.61 4.21 -3.20
CA VAL A 85 -1.13 5.59 -3.35
C VAL A 85 -1.51 5.92 -4.80
N GLU A 86 -0.83 5.31 -5.77
CA GLU A 86 -1.08 5.49 -7.20
C GLU A 86 -2.49 5.03 -7.61
N HIS A 87 -3.05 4.05 -6.91
CA HIS A 87 -4.35 3.48 -7.24
C HIS A 87 -5.55 4.34 -6.82
N LEU A 88 -5.35 5.25 -5.85
CA LEU A 88 -6.48 5.97 -5.26
C LEU A 88 -7.14 6.96 -6.23
N LYS A 89 -6.40 7.48 -7.20
CA LYS A 89 -6.95 8.37 -8.23
C LYS A 89 -7.53 7.50 -9.37
N LYS A 90 -8.84 7.63 -9.63
CA LYS A 90 -9.54 6.91 -10.71
C LYS A 90 -10.18 7.89 -11.68
N ASN A 91 -10.02 7.67 -13.00
CA ASN A 91 -10.62 8.50 -14.05
C ASN A 91 -10.42 10.02 -13.84
N ASN A 92 -9.20 10.42 -13.50
CA ASN A 92 -8.84 11.79 -13.14
C ASN A 92 -9.48 12.38 -11.87
N LYS A 93 -10.28 11.61 -11.13
CA LYS A 93 -10.88 12.00 -9.86
C LYS A 93 -10.03 11.51 -8.69
N LEU A 94 -9.69 12.43 -7.79
CA LEU A 94 -8.96 12.13 -6.55
C LEU A 94 -9.88 11.39 -5.57
N HIS A 95 -9.30 10.47 -4.79
CA HIS A 95 -9.99 9.91 -3.64
C HIS A 95 -10.25 11.01 -2.59
N PRO A 96 -11.36 10.97 -1.83
CA PRO A 96 -11.64 11.97 -0.78
C PRO A 96 -10.47 12.24 0.17
N VAL A 97 -9.71 11.21 0.55
CA VAL A 97 -8.52 11.37 1.40
C VAL A 97 -7.37 12.13 0.73
N GLN A 98 -7.17 11.97 -0.58
CA GLN A 98 -6.20 12.77 -1.35
C GLN A 98 -6.69 14.21 -1.48
N ARG A 99 -8.00 14.39 -1.72
CA ARG A 99 -8.61 15.71 -1.84
C ARG A 99 -8.53 16.51 -0.53
N SER A 100 -8.75 15.85 0.60
CA SER A 100 -8.61 16.46 1.94
C SER A 100 -7.22 17.07 2.18
N MET A 101 -6.16 16.39 1.74
CA MET A 101 -4.78 16.93 1.84
C MET A 101 -4.59 18.23 1.06
N ILE A 102 -5.29 18.39 -0.07
CA ILE A 102 -5.25 19.62 -0.88
C ILE A 102 -6.08 20.71 -0.21
N ASP A 103 -7.34 20.40 0.11
CA ASP A 103 -8.31 21.38 0.62
C ASP A 103 -7.87 22.01 1.96
N HIS A 104 -7.05 21.29 2.74
CA HIS A 104 -6.57 21.75 4.05
C HIS A 104 -5.07 22.06 4.08
N ASN A 105 -4.41 22.24 2.93
CA ASN A 105 -2.97 22.54 2.86
C ASN A 105 -2.09 21.53 3.63
N GLY A 106 -2.48 20.26 3.63
CA GLY A 106 -1.85 19.19 4.43
C GLY A 106 -0.50 18.71 3.90
N SER A 107 0.05 19.34 2.87
CA SER A 107 1.30 18.94 2.23
C SER A 107 2.18 20.14 1.91
N GLN A 108 3.45 20.09 2.34
CA GLN A 108 4.48 21.07 1.98
C GLN A 108 5.48 20.46 1.00
N CYS A 109 6.57 19.85 1.50
CA CYS A 109 7.58 19.19 0.65
C CYS A 109 7.04 17.97 -0.10
N GLY A 110 5.91 17.40 0.33
CA GLY A 110 5.22 16.31 -0.34
C GLY A 110 5.75 14.90 -0.06
N PHE A 111 6.88 14.76 0.65
CA PHE A 111 7.54 13.46 0.81
C PHE A 111 6.74 12.47 1.67
N CYS A 112 6.21 12.91 2.80
CA CYS A 112 5.41 12.08 3.71
C CYS A 112 3.94 11.95 3.26
N THR A 113 3.49 12.78 2.32
CA THR A 113 2.10 12.89 1.90
C THR A 113 1.49 11.54 1.45
N PRO A 114 2.19 10.69 0.66
CA PRO A 114 1.69 9.36 0.32
C PRO A 114 1.40 8.47 1.53
N GLY A 115 2.28 8.49 2.55
CA GLY A 115 2.11 7.70 3.76
C GLY A 115 0.87 8.11 4.54
N PHE A 116 0.68 9.42 4.76
CA PHE A 116 -0.52 9.96 5.40
C PHE A 116 -1.80 9.62 4.63
N ILE A 117 -1.78 9.76 3.29
CA ILE A 117 -2.90 9.41 2.43
C ILE A 117 -3.30 7.95 2.62
N MET A 118 -2.34 7.02 2.64
CA MET A 118 -2.61 5.60 2.78
C MET A 118 -3.11 5.22 4.18
N SER A 119 -2.59 5.85 5.23
CA SER A 119 -3.11 5.69 6.59
C SER A 119 -4.57 6.16 6.72
N MET A 120 -4.88 7.34 6.17
CA MET A 120 -6.26 7.85 6.13
C MET A 120 -7.18 6.97 5.28
N PHE A 121 -6.69 6.45 4.15
CA PHE A 121 -7.44 5.53 3.30
C PHE A 121 -7.82 4.24 4.05
N SER A 122 -6.87 3.64 4.78
CA SER A 122 -7.14 2.47 5.62
C SER A 122 -8.23 2.75 6.64
N MET A 123 -8.15 3.89 7.34
CA MET A 123 -9.16 4.31 8.32
C MET A 123 -10.53 4.52 7.66
N PHE A 124 -10.57 5.22 6.53
CA PHE A 124 -11.78 5.49 5.76
C PHE A 124 -12.50 4.20 5.38
N LYS A 125 -11.77 3.19 4.87
CA LYS A 125 -12.33 1.90 4.47
C LYS A 125 -12.85 1.06 5.63
N ASN A 126 -12.18 1.08 6.78
CA ASN A 126 -12.67 0.36 7.95
C ASN A 126 -13.91 1.03 8.58
N ARG A 127 -14.05 2.36 8.46
CA ARG A 127 -15.27 3.07 8.91
C ARG A 127 -16.50 2.73 8.05
N GLU A 128 -16.33 2.58 6.75
CA GLU A 128 -17.43 2.19 5.84
C GLU A 128 -17.98 0.78 6.13
N GLN A 129 -17.24 -0.07 6.84
CA GLN A 129 -17.66 -1.45 7.15
C GLN A 129 -18.39 -1.60 8.49
N THR A 130 -18.29 -0.61 9.37
CA THR A 130 -18.95 -0.60 10.68
C THR A 130 -20.24 0.22 10.70
N SER A 131 -20.57 0.87 9.59
CA SER A 131 -21.84 1.60 9.38
C SER A 131 -22.82 0.75 8.57
#